data_AF-A0A1W9W690-F1
#
_entry.id   AF-A0A1W9W690-F1
#
_cell.length_a   1.000
_cell.length_b   1.000
_cell.length_c   1.000
_cell.angle_alpha   90.00
_cell.angle_beta   90.00
_cell.angle_gamma   90.00
#
_symmetry.space_group_name_H-M   'P 1'
#
loop_
_entity.id
_entity.type
_entity.pdbx_description
1 polymer ?
#
loop_
_entity_poly.entity_id
_entity_poly.type
_entity_poly.pdbx_seq_one_letter_code
_entity_poly.pdbx_strand_id
1 'polypeptide(L)'
;MTLVVFFLWFFAGSFLLRTVKIKKSCGTTLLLPIIAIVGTIWTQTALDWYEEWEAYRAERAAEEQVRETQRFVMSFLEEMNPLLNKKVIEIGDELARIDTNIQKLTELQQKFPENALIEKTLNQWQTLRNELSQVSQDIYQQVEIAYVAYKIDEIQGLKKFDVLSKELLKEANAALVNAETTKSTIEEQLGD
;
A
#
# COMPACT_ATOMS: atom_id res chain seq x y z
N MET A 1 -23.30 -27.21 0.69
CA MET A 1 -22.13 -27.65 -0.11
C MET A 1 -21.42 -28.85 0.51
N THR A 2 -21.19 -28.86 1.83
CA THR A 2 -20.50 -29.93 2.59
C THR A 2 -21.07 -31.34 2.41
N LEU A 3 -22.40 -31.51 2.41
CA LEU A 3 -23.06 -32.81 2.18
C LEU A 3 -22.76 -33.40 0.79
N VAL A 4 -22.70 -32.58 -0.26
CA VAL A 4 -22.44 -33.04 -1.64
C VAL A 4 -20.99 -33.51 -1.78
N VAL A 5 -20.05 -32.77 -1.20
CA VAL A 5 -18.62 -33.12 -1.18
C VAL A 5 -18.37 -34.39 -0.36
N PHE A 6 -19.07 -34.56 0.77
CA PHE A 6 -19.03 -35.78 1.56
C PHE A 6 -19.46 -37.02 0.77
N PHE A 7 -20.57 -36.95 0.02
CA PHE A 7 -21.02 -38.06 -0.81
C PHE A 7 -20.04 -38.37 -1.95
N LEU A 8 -19.43 -37.36 -2.58
CA LEU A 8 -18.41 -37.57 -3.63
C LEU A 8 -17.20 -38.35 -3.10
N TRP A 9 -16.68 -37.99 -1.93
CA TRP A 9 -15.59 -38.73 -1.29
C TRP A 9 -16.01 -40.13 -0.83
N PHE A 10 -17.25 -40.29 -0.35
CA PHE A 10 -17.80 -41.59 0.02
C PHE A 10 -17.89 -42.54 -1.19
N PHE A 11 -18.34 -42.05 -2.35
CA PHE A 11 -18.37 -42.83 -3.59
C PHE A 11 -16.97 -43.12 -4.15
N ALA A 12 -16.06 -42.15 -4.13
CA ALA A 12 -14.67 -42.35 -4.57
C ALA A 12 -13.93 -43.36 -3.69
N GLY A 13 -14.07 -43.27 -2.36
CA GLY A 13 -13.50 -44.24 -1.41
C GLY A 13 -14.09 -45.65 -1.58
N SER A 14 -15.40 -45.75 -1.80
CA SER A 14 -16.07 -47.02 -2.08
C SER A 14 -15.58 -47.66 -3.39
N PHE A 15 -15.32 -46.86 -4.42
CA PHE A 15 -14.76 -47.32 -5.69
C PHE A 15 -13.31 -47.84 -5.54
N LEU A 16 -12.46 -47.12 -4.79
CA LEU A 16 -11.09 -47.54 -4.51
C LEU A 16 -11.04 -48.84 -3.69
N LEU A 17 -11.90 -48.97 -2.68
CA LEU A 17 -12.01 -50.23 -1.91
C LEU A 17 -12.55 -51.40 -2.74
N ARG A 18 -13.23 -51.14 -3.86
CA ARG A 18 -13.74 -52.18 -4.76
C ARG A 18 -12.67 -52.71 -5.72
N THR A 19 -11.66 -51.91 -6.04
CA THR A 19 -10.55 -52.29 -6.93
C THR A 19 -9.43 -53.02 -6.18
N VAL A 20 -9.23 -52.71 -4.90
CA VAL A 20 -8.32 -53.45 -4.02
C VAL A 20 -9.09 -54.63 -3.42
N LYS A 21 -8.73 -55.90 -3.72
CA LYS A 21 -9.37 -57.12 -3.19
C LYS A 21 -9.13 -57.29 -1.68
N ILE A 22 -9.66 -56.39 -0.85
CA ILE A 22 -9.57 -56.46 0.60
C ILE A 22 -10.64 -57.44 1.10
N LYS A 23 -10.25 -58.49 1.82
CA LYS A 23 -11.18 -59.41 2.50
C LYS A 23 -12.10 -58.58 3.39
N LYS A 24 -13.43 -58.75 3.23
CA LYS A 24 -14.48 -58.08 4.01
C LYS A 24 -14.42 -58.49 5.48
N SER A 25 -13.47 -57.93 6.21
CA SER A 25 -13.37 -57.96 7.66
C SER A 25 -14.18 -56.79 8.24
N CYS A 26 -14.75 -56.98 9.43
CA CYS A 26 -15.59 -56.02 10.16
C CYS A 26 -15.00 -54.59 10.25
N GLY A 27 -13.68 -54.42 10.09
CA GLY A 27 -12.99 -53.13 10.09
C GLY A 27 -13.21 -52.22 8.87
N THR A 28 -13.66 -52.73 7.71
CA THR A 28 -13.79 -51.88 6.50
C THR A 28 -14.97 -50.90 6.57
N THR A 29 -15.98 -51.19 7.38
CA THR A 29 -17.17 -50.34 7.55
C THR A 29 -16.88 -49.04 8.30
N LEU A 30 -15.84 -49.03 9.15
CA LEU A 30 -15.43 -47.84 9.92
C LEU A 30 -14.46 -46.93 9.15
N LEU A 31 -13.75 -47.44 8.13
CA LEU A 31 -12.75 -46.67 7.38
C LEU A 31 -13.37 -45.68 6.38
N LEU A 32 -14.51 -46.03 5.77
CA LEU A 32 -15.21 -45.17 4.81
C LEU A 32 -15.65 -43.81 5.37
N PRO A 33 -16.31 -43.71 6.54
CA PRO A 33 -16.69 -42.40 7.09
C PRO A 33 -15.46 -41.57 7.49
N ILE A 34 -14.36 -42.20 7.95
CA ILE A 34 -13.12 -41.50 8.28
C ILE A 34 -12.52 -40.86 7.02
N ILE A 35 -12.42 -41.61 5.92
CA ILE A 35 -11.93 -41.09 4.63
C ILE A 35 -12.82 -39.95 4.15
N ALA A 36 -14.15 -40.07 4.28
CA ALA A 36 -15.08 -39.03 3.87
C ALA A 36 -14.93 -37.75 4.73
N ILE A 37 -14.77 -37.87 6.04
CA ILE A 37 -14.55 -36.73 6.95
C ILE A 37 -13.21 -36.05 6.62
N VAL A 38 -12.12 -36.80 6.53
CA VAL A 38 -10.79 -36.26 6.20
C VAL A 38 -10.83 -35.58 4.83
N GLY A 39 -11.48 -36.20 3.83
CA GLY A 39 -11.66 -35.62 2.50
C GLY A 39 -12.42 -34.29 2.54
N THR A 40 -13.50 -34.20 3.31
CA THR A 40 -14.25 -32.94 3.47
C THR A 40 -13.43 -31.84 4.12
N ILE A 41 -12.65 -32.16 5.16
CA ILE A 41 -11.78 -31.18 5.84
C ILE A 41 -10.73 -30.67 4.85
N TRP A 42 -10.05 -31.56 4.13
CA TRP A 42 -9.06 -31.18 3.11
C TRP A 42 -9.66 -30.31 2.00
N THR A 43 -10.86 -30.63 1.52
CA THR A 43 -11.51 -29.79 0.51
C THR A 43 -11.93 -28.42 1.04
N GLN A 44 -12.36 -28.32 2.31
CA GLN A 44 -12.68 -27.03 2.91
C GLN A 44 -11.41 -26.19 3.06
N THR A 45 -10.34 -26.77 3.60
CA THR A 45 -9.05 -26.08 3.70
C THR A 45 -8.49 -25.67 2.33
N ALA A 46 -8.66 -26.50 1.30
CA ALA A 46 -8.25 -26.16 -0.06
C ALA A 46 -9.11 -25.03 -0.67
N LEU A 47 -10.40 -24.98 -0.37
CA LEU A 47 -11.30 -23.90 -0.80
C LEU A 47 -10.98 -22.60 -0.06
N ASP A 48 -10.81 -22.65 1.27
CA ASP A 48 -10.44 -21.49 2.10
C ASP A 48 -9.09 -20.90 1.63
N TRP A 49 -8.10 -21.77 1.37
CA TRP A 49 -6.81 -21.37 0.80
C TRP A 49 -6.93 -20.76 -0.60
N TYR A 50 -7.83 -21.29 -1.44
CA TYR A 50 -8.06 -20.76 -2.79
C TYR A 50 -8.72 -19.38 -2.75
N GLU A 51 -9.71 -19.16 -1.87
CA GLU A 51 -10.33 -17.86 -1.66
C GLU A 51 -9.33 -16.82 -1.14
N GLU A 52 -8.51 -17.17 -0.15
CA GLU A 52 -7.43 -16.31 0.35
C GLU A 52 -6.42 -15.96 -0.75
N TRP A 53 -6.06 -16.94 -1.57
CA TRP A 53 -5.14 -16.74 -2.68
C TRP A 53 -5.72 -15.87 -3.81
N GLU A 54 -7.01 -15.99 -4.12
CA GLU A 54 -7.68 -15.09 -5.06
C GLU A 54 -7.73 -13.65 -4.53
N ALA A 55 -8.03 -13.47 -3.24
CA ALA A 55 -8.01 -12.16 -2.59
C ALA A 55 -6.61 -11.54 -2.65
N TYR A 56 -5.57 -12.30 -2.28
CA TYR A 56 -4.17 -11.87 -2.37
C TYR A 56 -3.77 -11.47 -3.80
N ARG A 57 -4.21 -12.22 -4.81
CA ARG A 57 -3.94 -11.89 -6.21
C ARG A 57 -4.64 -10.61 -6.63
N ALA A 58 -5.89 -10.42 -6.25
CA ALA A 58 -6.66 -9.23 -6.57
C ALA A 58 -6.03 -7.98 -5.94
N GLU A 59 -5.58 -8.08 -4.69
CA GLU A 59 -4.85 -7.02 -3.99
C GLU A 59 -3.54 -6.67 -4.72
N ARG A 60 -2.72 -7.68 -5.06
CA ARG A 60 -1.47 -7.50 -5.82
C ARG A 60 -1.69 -6.88 -7.20
N ALA A 61 -2.77 -7.25 -7.89
CA ALA A 61 -3.11 -6.66 -9.18
C ALA A 61 -3.52 -5.19 -9.04
N ALA A 62 -4.28 -4.85 -7.99
CA ALA A 62 -4.64 -3.47 -7.68
C ALA A 62 -3.40 -2.63 -7.32
N GLU A 63 -2.48 -3.16 -6.52
CA GLU A 63 -1.22 -2.50 -6.19
C GLU A 63 -0.38 -2.22 -7.43
N GLU A 64 -0.23 -3.20 -8.32
CA GLU A 64 0.54 -3.00 -9.56
C GLU A 64 -0.11 -1.95 -10.45
N GLN A 65 -1.44 -1.95 -10.56
CA GLN A 65 -2.17 -0.93 -11.31
C GLN A 65 -1.95 0.48 -10.75
N VAL A 66 -1.94 0.64 -9.42
CA VAL A 66 -1.63 1.92 -8.76
C VAL A 66 -0.19 2.34 -9.08
N ARG A 67 0.78 1.41 -9.00
CA ARG A 67 2.19 1.69 -9.34
C ARG A 67 2.39 2.08 -10.80
N GLU A 68 1.70 1.42 -11.72
CA GLU A 68 1.74 1.79 -13.14
C GLU A 68 1.15 3.18 -13.37
N THR A 69 0.02 3.48 -12.73
CA THR A 69 -0.62 4.80 -12.81
C THR A 69 0.32 5.88 -12.30
N GLN A 70 0.93 5.68 -11.12
CA GLN A 70 1.94 6.58 -10.58
C GLN A 70 3.11 6.77 -11.55
N ARG A 71 3.60 5.69 -12.17
CA ARG A 71 4.68 5.77 -13.16
C ARG A 71 4.30 6.65 -14.35
N PHE A 72 3.10 6.48 -14.90
CA PHE A 72 2.63 7.29 -16.03
C PHE A 72 2.45 8.76 -15.66
N VAL A 73 1.87 9.04 -14.49
CA VAL A 73 1.68 10.41 -13.99
C VAL A 73 3.03 11.11 -13.79
N MET A 74 4.01 10.42 -13.19
CA MET A 74 5.34 10.98 -12.96
C MET A 74 6.12 11.18 -14.26
N SER A 75 6.04 10.25 -15.23
CA SER A 75 6.66 10.46 -16.54
C SER A 75 6.03 11.62 -17.30
N PHE A 76 4.70 11.77 -17.23
CA PHE A 76 4.02 12.93 -17.79
C PHE A 76 4.49 14.24 -17.14
N LEU A 77 4.62 14.26 -15.81
CA LEU A 77 5.13 15.42 -15.08
C LEU A 77 6.57 15.78 -15.48
N GLU A 78 7.44 14.78 -15.59
CA GLU A 78 8.83 14.95 -16.00
C GLU A 78 8.95 15.56 -17.40
N GLU A 79 8.18 15.04 -18.36
CA GLU A 79 8.18 15.52 -19.74
C GLU A 79 7.60 16.93 -19.85
N MET A 80 6.48 17.18 -19.18
CA MET A 80 5.71 18.39 -19.36
C MET A 80 6.20 19.57 -18.51
N ASN A 81 6.68 19.31 -17.30
CA ASN A 81 7.24 20.33 -16.42
C ASN A 81 8.37 19.73 -15.54
N PRO A 82 9.60 19.64 -16.07
CA PRO A 82 10.73 19.03 -15.35
C PRO A 82 11.11 19.79 -14.07
N LEU A 83 10.80 21.10 -14.00
CA LEU A 83 11.04 21.89 -12.79
C LEU A 83 10.09 21.50 -11.65
N LEU A 84 8.80 21.31 -11.96
CA LEU A 84 7.83 20.81 -11.00
C LEU A 84 8.16 19.37 -10.58
N ASN A 85 8.53 18.50 -11.54
CA ASN A 85 8.99 17.14 -11.24
C ASN A 85 10.15 17.15 -10.24
N LYS A 86 11.17 17.98 -10.49
CA LYS A 86 12.30 18.15 -9.57
C LYS A 86 11.84 18.58 -8.17
N LYS A 87 10.87 19.48 -8.07
CA LYS A 87 10.35 19.95 -6.78
C LYS A 87 9.56 18.87 -6.02
N VAL A 88 8.81 18.04 -6.72
CA VAL A 88 8.14 16.87 -6.12
C VAL A 88 9.17 15.88 -5.57
N ILE A 89 10.27 15.65 -6.29
CA ILE A 89 11.38 14.82 -5.80
C ILE A 89 12.02 15.45 -4.55
N GLU A 90 12.30 16.76 -4.57
CA GLU A 90 12.86 17.49 -3.41
C GLU A 90 11.94 17.40 -2.18
N ILE A 91 10.61 17.48 -2.36
CA ILE A 91 9.62 17.27 -1.29
C ILE A 91 9.72 15.84 -0.73
N GLY A 92 9.83 14.83 -1.60
CA GLY A 92 10.01 13.44 -1.19
C GLY A 92 11.29 13.20 -0.39
N ASP A 93 12.41 13.79 -0.82
CA ASP A 93 13.69 13.72 -0.12
C ASP A 93 13.61 14.38 1.28
N GLU A 94 12.92 15.51 1.39
CA GLU A 94 12.76 16.20 2.68
C GLU A 94 11.82 15.42 3.62
N LEU A 95 10.75 14.80 3.12
CA LEU A 95 9.93 13.87 3.90
C LEU A 95 10.74 12.71 4.47
N ALA A 96 11.64 12.10 3.69
CA ALA A 96 12.50 11.01 4.16
C ALA A 96 13.46 11.47 5.28
N ARG A 97 13.96 12.71 5.23
CA ARG A 97 14.78 13.30 6.29
C ARG A 97 13.96 13.56 7.55
N ILE A 98 12.75 14.10 7.40
CA ILE A 98 11.82 14.32 8.51
C ILE A 98 11.51 12.99 9.21
N ASP A 99 11.17 11.94 8.45
CA ASP A 99 10.88 10.60 8.99
C ASP A 99 12.08 10.05 9.77
N THR A 100 13.30 10.25 9.28
CA THR A 100 14.54 9.87 9.98
C THR A 100 14.68 10.60 11.32
N ASN A 101 14.35 11.90 11.38
CA ASN A 101 14.41 12.69 12.61
C ASN A 101 13.32 12.28 13.61
N ILE A 102 12.10 12.04 13.13
CA ILE A 102 10.99 11.49 13.93
C ILE A 102 11.40 10.15 14.56
N GLN A 103 12.03 9.27 13.78
CA GLN A 103 12.50 7.98 14.30
C GLN A 103 13.52 8.16 15.43
N LYS A 104 14.54 9.01 15.24
CA LYS A 104 15.55 9.30 16.26
C LYS A 104 14.93 9.87 17.55
N LEU A 105 13.99 10.80 17.42
CA LEU A 105 13.28 11.38 18.56
C LEU A 105 12.39 10.36 19.27
N THR A 106 11.74 9.46 18.53
CA THR A 106 10.95 8.37 19.09
C THR A 106 11.83 7.41 19.90
N GLU A 107 12.99 7.04 19.37
CA GLU A 107 13.98 6.21 20.10
C GLU A 107 14.51 6.93 21.35
N LEU A 108 14.67 8.25 21.30
CA LEU A 108 15.10 9.05 22.45
C LEU A 108 13.99 9.16 23.51
N GLN A 109 12.74 9.34 23.09
CA GLN A 109 11.57 9.38 23.98
C GLN A 109 11.41 8.06 24.76
N GLN A 110 11.69 6.91 24.14
CA GLN A 110 11.68 5.63 24.85
C GLN A 110 12.71 5.56 25.98
N LYS A 111 13.85 6.24 25.85
CA LYS A 111 14.90 6.31 26.87
C LYS A 111 14.63 7.36 27.94
N PHE A 112 13.92 8.43 27.57
CA PHE A 112 13.64 9.60 28.43
C PHE A 112 12.16 9.99 28.32
N PRO A 113 11.22 9.16 28.84
CA PRO A 113 9.79 9.31 28.57
C PRO A 113 9.16 10.58 29.13
N GLU A 114 9.75 11.18 30.17
CA GLU A 114 9.22 12.39 30.83
C GLU A 114 9.86 13.69 30.31
N ASN A 115 10.68 13.62 29.26
CA ASN A 115 11.33 14.80 28.72
C ASN A 115 10.38 15.59 27.79
N ALA A 116 9.83 16.69 28.33
CA ALA A 116 8.90 17.57 27.60
C ALA A 116 9.49 18.21 26.34
N LEU A 117 10.82 18.41 26.26
CA LEU A 117 11.46 18.95 25.06
C LEU A 117 11.42 17.94 23.91
N ILE A 118 11.64 16.65 24.19
CA ILE A 118 11.57 15.58 23.18
C ILE A 118 10.14 15.48 22.62
N GLU A 119 9.14 15.46 23.50
CA GLU A 119 7.74 15.39 23.08
C GLU A 119 7.35 16.59 22.22
N LYS A 120 7.70 17.82 22.65
CA LYS A 120 7.45 19.04 21.88
C LYS A 120 8.10 18.99 20.50
N THR A 121 9.38 18.61 20.43
CA THR A 121 10.15 18.53 19.19
C THR A 121 9.56 17.48 18.25
N LEU A 122 9.18 16.32 18.78
CA LEU A 122 8.53 15.24 18.02
C LEU A 122 7.21 15.72 17.40
N ASN A 123 6.38 16.41 18.18
CA ASN A 123 5.12 16.98 17.69
C ASN A 123 5.36 18.00 16.56
N GLN A 124 6.37 18.87 16.68
CA GLN A 124 6.72 19.84 15.63
C GLN A 124 7.14 19.14 14.32
N TRP A 125 7.99 18.11 14.40
CA TRP A 125 8.37 17.34 13.21
C TRP A 125 7.19 16.57 12.61
N GLN A 126 6.30 16.01 13.42
CA GLN A 126 5.09 15.33 12.95
C GLN A 126 4.14 16.30 12.24
N THR A 127 3.93 17.50 12.78
CA THR A 127 3.16 18.56 12.11
C THR A 127 3.78 18.90 10.76
N LEU A 128 5.09 19.16 10.72
CA LEU A 128 5.79 19.47 9.48
C LEU A 128 5.68 18.34 8.44
N ARG A 129 5.85 17.08 8.87
CA ARG A 129 5.67 15.89 8.02
C ARG A 129 4.27 15.85 7.40
N ASN A 130 3.24 16.10 8.20
CA ASN A 130 1.85 16.04 7.75
C ASN A 130 1.54 17.17 6.74
N GLU A 131 1.99 18.40 7.01
CA GLU A 131 1.84 19.53 6.09
C GLU A 131 2.52 19.24 4.74
N LEU A 132 3.77 18.77 4.78
CA LEU A 132 4.54 18.51 3.57
C LEU A 132 4.00 17.31 2.78
N SER A 133 3.53 16.27 3.48
CA SER A 133 2.86 15.11 2.88
C SER A 133 1.54 15.50 2.22
N GLN A 134 0.77 16.40 2.83
CA GLN A 134 -0.49 16.88 2.26
C GLN A 134 -0.23 17.64 0.96
N VAL A 135 0.73 18.58 0.95
CA VAL A 135 1.10 19.29 -0.28
C VAL A 135 1.58 18.34 -1.37
N SER A 136 2.41 17.35 -1.02
CA SER A 136 2.87 16.33 -1.98
C SER A 136 1.69 15.56 -2.59
N GLN A 137 0.69 15.19 -1.79
CA GLN A 137 -0.49 14.46 -2.22
C GLN A 137 -1.38 15.33 -3.10
N ASP A 138 -1.60 16.58 -2.72
CA ASP A 138 -2.43 17.54 -3.47
C ASP A 138 -1.82 17.83 -4.84
N ILE A 139 -0.48 18.01 -4.92
CA ILE A 139 0.23 18.16 -6.19
C ILE A 139 0.03 16.90 -7.05
N TYR A 140 0.27 15.71 -6.50
CA TYR A 140 0.11 14.46 -7.25
C TYR A 140 -1.30 14.30 -7.82
N GLN A 141 -2.33 14.53 -7.01
CA GLN A 141 -3.73 14.44 -7.44
C GLN A 141 -4.06 15.42 -8.57
N GLN A 142 -3.57 16.65 -8.48
CA GLN A 142 -3.79 17.65 -9.52
C GLN A 142 -3.06 17.29 -10.84
N VAL A 143 -1.86 16.73 -10.75
CA VAL A 143 -1.12 16.22 -11.93
C VAL A 143 -1.84 15.02 -12.55
N GLU A 144 -2.35 14.09 -11.73
CA GLU A 144 -3.11 12.93 -12.19
C GLU A 144 -4.39 13.37 -12.95
N ILE A 145 -5.16 14.29 -12.40
CA ILE A 145 -6.34 14.86 -13.07
C ILE A 145 -5.95 15.51 -14.40
N ALA A 146 -4.85 16.25 -14.43
CA ALA A 146 -4.37 16.89 -15.65
C ALA A 146 -3.88 15.87 -16.69
N TYR A 147 -3.25 14.78 -16.26
CA TYR A 147 -2.85 13.67 -17.13
C TYR A 147 -4.09 13.02 -17.78
N VAL A 148 -5.14 12.77 -17.01
CA VAL A 148 -6.41 12.24 -17.56
C VAL A 148 -7.02 13.23 -18.56
N ALA A 149 -7.05 14.52 -18.25
CA ALA A 149 -7.55 15.54 -19.15
C ALA A 149 -6.74 15.61 -20.46
N TYR A 150 -5.42 15.50 -20.37
CA TYR A 150 -4.51 15.40 -21.50
C TYR A 150 -4.79 14.17 -22.38
N LYS A 151 -5.08 13.01 -21.78
CA LYS A 151 -5.45 11.80 -22.54
C LYS A 151 -6.80 11.92 -23.25
N ILE A 152 -7.71 12.75 -22.76
CA ILE A 152 -9.03 12.99 -23.38
C ILE A 152 -8.92 14.00 -24.54
N ASP A 153 -8.22 15.12 -24.31
CA ASP A 153 -7.99 16.17 -25.30
C ASP A 153 -6.58 16.70 -25.11
N GLU A 154 -5.67 16.26 -25.97
CA GLU A 154 -4.26 16.57 -25.88
C GLU A 154 -4.01 18.08 -25.94
N ILE A 155 -4.62 18.78 -26.91
CA ILE A 155 -4.37 20.20 -27.15
C ILE A 155 -4.90 21.05 -26.00
N GLN A 156 -6.13 20.79 -25.53
CA GLN A 156 -6.68 21.54 -24.40
C GLN A 156 -6.04 21.14 -23.08
N GLY A 157 -5.72 19.86 -22.90
CA GLY A 157 -5.08 19.33 -21.70
C GLY A 157 -3.69 19.95 -21.51
N LEU A 158 -2.89 20.05 -22.56
CA LEU A 158 -1.58 20.71 -22.53
C LEU A 158 -1.68 22.18 -22.09
N LYS A 159 -2.63 22.93 -22.67
CA LYS A 159 -2.84 24.35 -22.30
C LYS A 159 -3.26 24.51 -20.85
N LYS A 160 -4.15 23.65 -20.36
CA LYS A 160 -4.59 23.66 -18.96
C LYS A 160 -3.44 23.28 -18.02
N PHE A 161 -2.64 22.29 -18.41
CA PHE A 161 -1.50 21.86 -17.61
C PHE A 161 -0.39 22.91 -17.53
N ASP A 162 -0.11 23.67 -18.59
CA ASP A 162 0.88 24.77 -18.53
C ASP A 162 0.54 25.81 -17.45
N VAL A 163 -0.75 26.18 -17.34
CA VAL A 163 -1.21 27.11 -16.30
C VAL A 163 -1.17 26.46 -14.93
N LEU A 164 -1.73 25.24 -14.81
CA LEU A 164 -1.79 24.50 -13.56
C LEU A 164 -0.39 24.26 -12.96
N SER A 165 0.55 23.80 -13.79
CA SER A 165 1.88 23.40 -13.34
C SER A 165 2.70 24.58 -12.81
N LYS A 166 2.39 25.83 -13.23
CA LYS A 166 2.98 27.05 -12.65
C LYS A 166 2.47 27.32 -11.24
N GLU A 167 1.18 27.09 -10.97
CA GLU A 167 0.61 27.23 -9.64
C GLU A 167 1.10 26.13 -8.71
N LEU A 168 1.11 24.88 -9.17
CA LEU A 168 1.70 23.75 -8.42
C LEU A 168 3.17 23.97 -8.11
N LEU A 169 3.93 24.58 -9.02
CA LEU A 169 5.33 24.92 -8.77
C LEU A 169 5.49 25.99 -7.68
N LYS A 170 4.59 26.98 -7.61
CA LYS A 170 4.60 27.96 -6.52
C LYS A 170 4.27 27.29 -5.19
N GLU A 171 3.27 26.42 -5.18
CA GLU A 171 2.86 25.68 -3.99
C GLU A 171 3.98 24.79 -3.46
N ALA A 172 4.63 24.02 -4.34
CA ALA A 172 5.78 23.18 -3.99
C ALA A 172 6.94 24.00 -3.41
N ASN A 173 7.25 25.16 -4.01
CA ASN A 173 8.29 26.05 -3.49
C ASN A 173 7.93 26.64 -2.13
N ALA A 174 6.67 27.07 -1.95
CA ALA A 174 6.20 27.61 -0.68
C ALA A 174 6.29 26.55 0.44
N ALA A 175 5.92 25.31 0.15
CA ALA A 175 6.02 24.20 1.08
C ALA A 175 7.48 23.90 1.48
N LEU A 176 8.40 23.86 0.51
CA LEU A 176 9.82 23.66 0.80
C LEU A 176 10.43 24.80 1.63
N VAL A 177 10.06 26.06 1.34
CA VAL A 177 10.51 27.22 2.13
C VAL A 177 9.95 27.18 3.55
N ASN A 178 8.68 26.82 3.72
CA ASN A 178 8.08 26.65 5.04
C ASN A 178 8.76 25.51 5.82
N ALA A 179 9.06 24.40 5.15
CA ALA A 179 9.75 23.27 5.74
C ALA A 179 11.15 23.65 6.24
N GLU A 180 11.93 24.36 5.44
CA GLU A 180 13.27 24.82 5.84
C GLU A 180 13.22 25.81 7.00
N THR A 181 12.22 26.71 7.02
CA THR A 181 12.02 27.68 8.11
C THR A 181 11.65 26.98 9.41
N THR A 182 10.70 26.04 9.34
CA THR A 182 10.23 25.27 10.49
C THR A 182 11.35 24.39 11.05
N LYS A 183 12.08 23.72 10.17
CA LYS A 183 13.26 22.93 10.53
C LYS A 183 14.31 23.78 11.25
N SER A 184 14.68 24.93 10.69
CA SER A 184 15.65 25.84 11.32
C SER A 184 15.19 26.27 12.73
N THR A 185 13.89 26.55 12.88
CA THR A 185 13.30 26.90 14.19
C THR A 185 13.36 25.75 15.19
N ILE A 186 13.17 24.51 14.73
CA ILE A 186 13.29 23.33 15.59
C ILE A 186 14.75 23.12 16.00
N GLU A 187 15.69 23.23 15.05
CA GLU A 187 17.12 23.05 15.31
C GLU A 187 17.67 24.12 16.28
N GLU A 188 17.21 25.38 16.17
CA GLU A 188 17.53 26.46 17.11
C GLU A 188 17.05 26.14 18.54
N GLN A 189 15.84 25.58 18.69
CA GLN A 189 15.31 25.16 20.00
C GLN A 189 16.06 23.99 20.64
N LEU A 190 16.90 23.28 19.88
CA LEU A 190 17.72 22.17 20.36
C LEU A 190 19.20 22.56 20.58
N GLY A 191 19.61 23.74 20.09
CA GLY A 191 21.00 24.21 20.08
C GLY A 191 21.37 25.24 21.15
N ASP A 192 20.38 25.80 21.87
CA ASP A 192 20.54 26.67 23.05
C ASP A 192 20.37 25.89 24.37
#